data_AF-A0A7U7CWY3-F1
#
_entry.id   AF-A0A7U7CWY3-F1
#
_cell.length_a   1.000
_cell.length_b   1.000
_cell.length_c   1.000
_cell.angle_alpha   90.00
_cell.angle_beta   90.00
_cell.angle_gamma   90.00
#
_symmetry.space_group_name_H-M   'P 1'
#
loop_
_entity.id
_entity.type
_entity.pdbx_description
1 polymer ?
#
loop_
_entity_poly.entity_id
_entity_poly.type
_entity_poly.pdbx_seq_one_letter_code
_entity_poly.pdbx_strand_id
1 'polypeptide(L)'
;MKYSKLNLAKEAINHKGFIKKIPDIFRMVKMWRKGMYPMKSIDIILPLLGILYVLSPIDLLPEFVIPVLGVMDDLAVLSLTIPKLIKEVDKFLLWEAEQKYRGAQLIDAEIVK
;
A
#
# COMPACT_ATOMS: atom_id res chain seq x y z
N MET A 1 7.39 4.52 -28.23
CA MET A 1 6.11 4.81 -27.54
C MET A 1 6.42 5.29 -26.13
N LYS A 2 6.20 6.57 -25.84
CA LYS A 2 6.52 7.19 -24.55
C LYS A 2 5.30 7.01 -23.65
N TYR A 3 5.25 5.92 -22.88
CA TYR A 3 4.23 5.75 -21.85
C TYR A 3 4.37 6.90 -20.87
N SER A 4 3.45 7.86 -20.92
CA SER A 4 3.45 9.00 -20.01
C SER A 4 3.22 8.46 -18.61
N LYS A 5 4.14 8.74 -17.68
CA LYS A 5 4.07 8.33 -16.26
C LYS A 5 2.72 8.70 -15.63
N LEU A 6 2.07 9.74 -16.18
CA LEU A 6 0.75 10.22 -15.80
C LEU A 6 -0.37 9.23 -16.16
N ASN A 7 -0.30 8.55 -17.31
CA ASN A 7 -1.29 7.53 -17.68
C ASN A 7 -1.13 6.28 -16.82
N LEU A 8 0.12 5.92 -16.48
CA LEU A 8 0.40 4.81 -15.57
C LEU A 8 -0.09 5.10 -14.14
N ALA A 9 0.11 6.33 -13.66
CA ALA A 9 -0.40 6.79 -12.37
C ALA A 9 -1.92 6.88 -12.35
N LYS A 10 -2.53 7.40 -13.42
CA LYS A 10 -3.99 7.50 -13.57
C LYS A 10 -4.64 6.12 -13.65
N GLU A 11 -4.02 5.16 -14.32
CA GLU A 11 -4.48 3.77 -14.36
C GLU A 11 -4.33 3.09 -13.00
N ALA A 12 -3.20 3.27 -12.31
CA ALA A 12 -2.99 2.76 -10.95
C ALA A 12 -3.99 3.31 -9.91
N ILE A 13 -4.39 4.59 -10.03
CA ILE A 13 -5.36 5.25 -9.13
C ILE A 13 -6.80 4.86 -9.47
N ASN A 14 -7.13 4.66 -10.76
CA ASN A 14 -8.51 4.42 -11.22
C ASN A 14 -8.92 2.94 -11.19
N HIS A 15 -8.04 2.04 -10.75
CA HIS A 15 -8.31 0.61 -10.74
C HIS A 15 -9.12 0.18 -9.50
N LYS A 16 -10.22 -0.53 -9.74
CA LYS A 16 -10.86 -1.49 -8.81
C LYS A 16 -9.85 -2.43 -8.11
N GLY A 17 -8.60 -2.48 -8.55
CA GLY A 17 -7.45 -3.16 -7.94
C GLY A 17 -6.97 -2.58 -6.61
N PHE A 18 -7.08 -1.27 -6.34
CA PHE A 18 -6.69 -0.71 -5.02
C PHE A 18 -7.58 -1.27 -3.91
N ILE A 19 -8.90 -1.19 -4.09
CA ILE A 19 -9.88 -1.72 -3.12
C ILE A 19 -9.69 -3.22 -2.90
N LYS A 20 -9.42 -3.98 -3.98
CA LYS A 20 -9.11 -5.42 -3.86
C LYS A 20 -7.84 -5.71 -3.06
N LYS A 21 -6.89 -4.78 -3.01
CA LYS A 21 -5.62 -4.90 -2.26
C LYS A 21 -5.73 -4.40 -0.81
N ILE A 22 -6.85 -3.78 -0.41
CA ILE A 22 -7.05 -3.36 0.99
C ILE A 22 -6.85 -4.51 1.98
N PRO A 23 -7.44 -5.71 1.79
CA PRO A 23 -7.19 -6.85 2.66
C PRO A 23 -5.71 -7.26 2.68
N ASP A 24 -5.02 -7.16 1.54
CA ASP A 24 -3.60 -7.49 1.41
C ASP A 24 -2.72 -6.48 2.16
N ILE A 25 -3.08 -5.19 2.18
CA ILE A 25 -2.42 -4.17 3.00
C ILE A 25 -2.49 -4.54 4.48
N PHE A 26 -3.67 -4.91 5.00
CA PHE A 26 -3.81 -5.33 6.40
C PHE A 26 -2.97 -6.57 6.71
N ARG A 27 -2.92 -7.54 5.79
CA ARG A 27 -2.11 -8.74 5.94
C ARG A 27 -0.61 -8.43 5.92
N MET A 28 -0.17 -7.56 5.01
CA MET A 28 1.21 -7.05 4.95
C MET A 28 1.62 -6.40 6.27
N VAL A 29 0.82 -5.46 6.78
CA VAL A 29 1.05 -4.78 8.08
C VAL A 29 1.14 -5.81 9.20
N LYS A 30 0.24 -6.80 9.22
CA LYS A 30 0.23 -7.87 10.24
C LYS A 30 1.49 -8.72 10.19
N MET A 31 1.95 -9.13 9.01
CA MET A 31 3.16 -9.96 8.84
C MET A 31 4.43 -9.17 9.17
N TRP A 32 4.48 -7.89 8.77
CA TRP A 32 5.55 -6.96 9.13
C TRP A 32 5.63 -6.75 10.64
N ARG A 33 4.51 -6.47 11.31
CA ARG A 33 4.45 -6.28 12.76
C ARG A 33 4.89 -7.54 13.54
N LYS A 34 4.67 -8.72 12.96
CA LYS A 34 5.14 -9.99 13.52
C LYS A 34 6.62 -10.29 13.24
N GLY A 35 7.33 -9.42 12.51
CA GLY A 35 8.73 -9.61 12.13
C GLY A 35 8.96 -10.68 11.06
N MET A 36 7.89 -11.24 10.47
CA MET A 36 8.01 -12.30 9.47
C MET A 36 8.28 -11.76 8.07
N TYR A 37 7.72 -10.59 7.74
CA TYR A 37 7.98 -9.91 6.47
C TYR A 37 9.04 -8.81 6.65
N PRO A 38 10.25 -8.96 6.08
CA PRO A 38 11.32 -7.99 6.24
C PRO A 38 11.07 -6.76 5.36
N MET A 39 10.53 -5.71 5.98
CA MET A 39 10.23 -4.43 5.33
C MET A 39 10.72 -3.27 6.21
N LYS A 40 11.26 -2.21 5.58
CA LYS A 40 11.66 -1.01 6.30
C LYS A 40 10.43 -0.29 6.85
N SER A 41 10.45 0.09 8.12
CA SER A 41 9.34 0.79 8.77
C SER A 41 8.92 2.06 8.03
N ILE A 42 9.88 2.80 7.45
CA ILE A 42 9.59 4.03 6.70
C ILE A 42 8.74 3.78 5.44
N ASP A 43 8.88 2.63 4.81
CA ASP A 43 8.18 2.32 3.56
C ASP A 43 6.70 1.97 3.79
N ILE A 44 6.31 1.67 5.02
CA ILE A 44 4.92 1.42 5.42
C ILE A 44 4.33 2.57 6.23
N ILE A 45 5.10 3.17 7.14
CA ILE A 45 4.65 4.27 8.00
C ILE A 45 4.40 5.52 7.16
N LEU A 46 5.28 5.88 6.21
CA LEU A 46 5.14 7.12 5.45
C LEU A 46 3.89 7.14 4.56
N PRO A 47 3.57 6.08 3.77
CA PRO A 47 2.32 6.04 3.02
C PRO A 47 1.09 5.99 3.94
N LEU A 48 1.16 5.27 5.06
CA LEU A 48 0.04 5.16 6.00
C LEU A 48 -0.24 6.49 6.70
N LEU A 49 0.80 7.25 7.08
CA LEU A 49 0.66 8.60 7.63
C LEU A 49 0.09 9.57 6.60
N GLY A 50 0.50 9.50 5.34
CA GLY A 50 -0.09 10.35 4.29
C GLY A 50 -1.56 10.04 4.02
N ILE A 51 -1.96 8.76 4.09
CA ILE A 51 -3.38 8.38 4.02
C ILE A 51 -4.13 8.83 5.28
N LEU A 52 -3.53 8.67 6.47
CA LEU A 52 -4.13 9.09 7.74
C LEU A 52 -4.27 10.62 7.81
N TYR A 53 -3.34 11.38 7.27
CA TYR A 53 -3.41 12.84 7.15
C TYR A 53 -4.68 13.24 6.39
N VAL A 54 -4.92 12.62 5.23
CA VAL A 54 -6.09 12.90 4.39
C VAL A 54 -7.40 12.35 4.99
N LEU A 55 -7.33 11.29 5.80
CA LEU A 55 -8.50 10.71 6.47
C LEU A 55 -8.70 11.24 7.90
N SER A 56 -7.83 12.12 8.40
CA SER A 56 -7.84 12.58 9.78
C SER A 56 -9.05 13.47 10.00
N PRO A 57 -9.97 13.13 10.93
CA PRO A 57 -11.08 14.00 11.31
C PRO A 57 -10.62 15.23 12.13
N ILE A 58 -9.32 15.45 12.31
CA ILE A 58 -8.77 16.57 13.09
C ILE A 58 -8.67 17.85 12.25
N ASP A 59 -8.66 17.77 10.91
CA ASP A 59 -8.77 18.97 10.04
C ASP A 59 -10.21 19.52 9.93
N LEU A 60 -11.18 18.87 10.58
CA LEU A 60 -12.53 19.41 10.78
C LEU A 60 -12.56 20.50 11.87
N LEU A 61 -11.42 20.82 12.48
CA LEU A 61 -11.24 21.98 13.34
C LEU A 61 -10.93 23.21 12.45
N PRO A 62 -11.71 24.26 12.59
CA PRO A 62 -12.91 24.64 11.86
C PRO A 62 -12.61 25.25 10.47
N GLU A 63 -13.13 24.66 9.39
CA GLU A 63 -13.14 25.21 8.02
C GLU A 63 -14.05 26.45 7.83
N PHE A 64 -14.22 27.30 8.85
CA PHE A 64 -14.97 28.54 8.69
C PHE A 64 -14.15 29.68 8.08
N VAL A 65 -12.86 29.48 7.76
CA VAL A 65 -11.94 30.60 7.43
C VAL A 65 -11.42 30.61 5.99
N ILE A 66 -11.13 29.48 5.31
CA ILE A 66 -10.57 29.50 3.94
C ILE A 66 -11.01 28.26 3.12
N PRO A 67 -12.12 28.31 2.36
CA PRO A 67 -12.77 27.11 1.82
C PRO A 67 -12.23 26.57 0.48
N VAL A 68 -11.06 27.01 -0.02
CA VAL A 68 -10.63 26.68 -1.41
C VAL A 68 -9.18 26.17 -1.56
N LEU A 69 -8.30 26.37 -0.57
CA LEU A 69 -6.85 26.06 -0.74
C LEU A 69 -6.38 24.72 -0.16
N GLY A 70 -7.14 24.05 0.72
CA GLY A 70 -6.70 22.80 1.38
C GLY A 70 -6.73 21.56 0.46
N VAL A 71 -7.76 21.44 -0.38
CA VAL A 71 -8.06 20.20 -1.13
C VAL A 71 -6.99 19.82 -2.16
N MET A 72 -6.27 20.79 -2.72
CA MET A 72 -5.24 20.52 -3.75
C MET A 72 -3.99 19.84 -3.16
N ASP A 73 -3.62 20.16 -1.92
CA ASP A 73 -2.49 19.54 -1.22
C ASP A 73 -2.78 18.07 -0.92
N ASP A 74 -3.94 17.79 -0.33
CA ASP A 74 -4.37 16.42 0.01
C ASP A 74 -4.37 15.47 -1.20
N LEU A 75 -4.86 15.96 -2.35
CA LEU A 75 -4.82 15.18 -3.59
C LEU A 75 -3.40 14.93 -4.09
N ALA A 76 -2.49 15.89 -3.91
CA ALA A 76 -1.08 15.69 -4.24
C ALA A 76 -0.45 14.62 -3.33
N VAL A 77 -0.72 14.67 -2.03
CA VAL A 77 -0.25 13.66 -1.05
C VAL A 77 -0.79 12.27 -1.37
N LEU A 78 -2.09 12.13 -1.65
CA LEU A 78 -2.68 10.84 -2.06
C LEU A 78 -2.05 10.32 -3.36
N SER A 79 -1.85 11.19 -4.34
CA SER A 79 -1.31 10.81 -5.65
C SER A 79 0.11 10.22 -5.56
N LEU A 80 0.88 10.61 -4.54
CA LEU A 80 2.24 10.12 -4.30
C LEU A 80 2.26 8.89 -3.40
N THR A 81 1.39 8.84 -2.38
CA THR A 81 1.41 7.80 -1.35
C THR A 81 0.74 6.50 -1.79
N ILE A 82 -0.39 6.58 -2.51
CA ILE A 82 -1.13 5.39 -2.99
C ILE A 82 -0.27 4.50 -3.89
N PRO A 83 0.40 5.00 -4.94
CA PRO A 83 1.22 4.15 -5.81
C PRO A 83 2.41 3.53 -5.07
N LYS A 84 3.01 4.27 -4.12
CA LYS A 84 4.09 3.76 -3.28
C LYS A 84 3.61 2.60 -2.42
N LEU A 85 2.45 2.74 -1.77
CA LEU A 85 1.86 1.68 -0.96
C LEU A 85 1.53 0.44 -1.79
N ILE A 86 0.91 0.61 -2.98
CA ILE A 86 0.58 -0.51 -3.86
C ILE A 86 1.83 -1.30 -4.28
N LYS A 87 2.93 -0.61 -4.58
CA LYS A 87 4.19 -1.27 -4.93
C LYS A 87 4.74 -2.12 -3.79
N GLU A 88 4.61 -1.67 -2.54
CA GLU A 88 5.03 -2.46 -1.38
C GLU A 88 4.13 -3.68 -1.15
N VAL A 89 2.82 -3.54 -1.38
CA VAL A 89 1.87 -4.66 -1.34
C VAL A 89 2.21 -5.71 -2.39
N ASP A 90 2.57 -5.30 -3.62
CA ASP A 90 2.95 -6.24 -4.67
C ASP A 90 4.20 -7.06 -4.31
N LYS A 91 5.22 -6.41 -3.73
CA LYS A 91 6.40 -7.11 -3.20
C LYS A 91 6.02 -8.10 -2.09
N PHE A 92 5.13 -7.68 -1.20
CA PHE A 92 4.65 -8.53 -0.12
C PHE A 92 3.91 -9.76 -0.66
N LEU A 93 3.06 -9.61 -1.67
CA LEU A 93 2.36 -10.72 -2.30
C LEU A 93 3.30 -11.72 -2.98
N LEU A 94 4.35 -11.22 -3.65
CA LEU A 94 5.39 -12.07 -4.23
C LEU A 94 6.13 -12.86 -3.15
N TRP A 95 6.55 -12.18 -2.08
CA TRP A 95 7.20 -12.82 -0.95
C TRP A 95 6.30 -13.88 -0.29
N GLU A 96 5.01 -13.58 -0.08
CA GLU A 96 4.10 -14.54 0.55
C GLU A 96 3.89 -15.78 -0.34
N ALA A 97 3.78 -15.58 -1.65
CA ALA A 97 3.68 -16.69 -2.60
C ALA A 97 4.93 -17.59 -2.49
N GLU A 98 6.14 -17.01 -2.47
CA GLU A 98 7.38 -17.76 -2.30
C GLU A 98 7.41 -18.57 -1.00
N GLN A 99 6.96 -18.01 0.12
CA GLN A 99 6.88 -18.74 1.39
C GLN A 99 5.92 -19.94 1.33
N LYS A 100 4.78 -19.80 0.66
CA LYS A 100 3.81 -20.90 0.46
C LYS A 100 4.42 -22.01 -0.40
N TYR A 101 5.08 -21.65 -1.51
CA TYR A 101 5.74 -22.64 -2.37
C TYR A 101 6.87 -23.38 -1.65
N ARG A 102 7.70 -22.67 -0.88
CA ARG A 102 8.78 -23.28 -0.09
C ARG A 102 8.22 -24.25 0.95
N GLY A 103 7.12 -23.89 1.62
CA GLY A 103 6.43 -24.78 2.56
C GLY A 103 5.90 -26.06 1.90
N ALA A 104 5.29 -25.95 0.71
CA ALA A 104 4.78 -27.11 -0.03
C ALA A 104 5.92 -28.07 -0.46
N GLN A 105 7.03 -27.54 -0.98
CA GLN A 105 8.18 -28.35 -1.37
C GLN A 105 8.80 -29.13 -0.20
N LEU A 106 8.84 -28.54 0.99
CA LEU A 106 9.36 -29.22 2.19
C LEU A 106 8.47 -30.40 2.60
N ILE A 107 7.15 -30.26 2.48
CA ILE A 107 6.18 -31.31 2.79
C ILE A 107 6.30 -32.46 1.78
N ASP A 108 6.38 -32.16 0.48
CA ASP A 108 6.53 -33.19 -0.56
C ASP A 108 7.84 -33.98 -0.40
N ALA A 109 8.93 -33.32 -0.01
CA ALA A 109 10.22 -33.97 0.24
C ALA A 109 10.22 -34.88 1.48
N GLU A 110 9.41 -34.57 2.50
CA GLU A 110 9.27 -35.39 3.71
C GLU A 110 8.42 -36.65 3.46
N ILE A 111 7.41 -36.57 2.59
CA ILE A 111 6.52 -37.70 2.28
C ILE A 111 7.21 -38.80 1.44
N VAL A 112 8.25 -38.44 0.68
CA VAL A 112 8.97 -39.36 -0.22
C VAL A 112 10.13 -40.09 0.47
N LYS A 113 10.42 -39.80 1.74
CA LYS A 113 11.50 -40.40 2.52
C LYS A 113 10.99 -41.44 3.52
#